data_AF-A0A1I9K791-F1
#
_entry.id   AF-A0A1I9K791-F1
#
_cell.length_a   1.000
_cell.length_b   1.000
_cell.length_c   1.000
_cell.angle_alpha   90.00
_cell.angle_beta   90.00
_cell.angle_gamma   90.00
#
_symmetry.space_group_name_H-M   'P 1'
#
loop_
_entity.id
_entity.type
_entity.pdbx_description
1 polymer ?
#
loop_
_entity_poly.entity_id
_entity_poly.type
_entity_poly.pdbx_seq_one_letter_code
_entity_poly.pdbx_strand_id
1 'polypeptide(L)' 'NIPSYRCKPQDIITVRDEQQSRTMVQNYLDSSPHEELPKHLTLHRFEYKGFVNQIIDSKWVGLKINELLVVEYYSRQT' A
#
# COMPACT_ATOMS: atom_id res chain seq x y z
N ASN A 1 -15.89 1.60 6.90
CA ASN A 1 -14.48 1.71 7.36
C ASN A 1 -13.94 0.30 7.52
N ILE A 2 -13.28 -0.27 6.50
CA ILE A 2 -12.89 -1.69 6.44
C ILE A 2 -11.42 -1.80 6.02
N PRO A 3 -10.49 -2.20 6.92
CA PRO A 3 -9.06 -2.33 6.59
C PRO A 3 -8.75 -3.42 5.56
N SER A 4 -9.58 -4.46 5.46
CA SER A 4 -9.43 -5.57 4.51
C SER A 4 -9.96 -5.25 3.10
N TYR A 5 -10.30 -3.99 2.81
CA TYR A 5 -10.72 -3.57 1.48
C TYR A 5 -9.62 -3.87 0.46
N ARG A 6 -9.99 -4.58 -0.62
CA ARG A 6 -9.06 -4.93 -1.69
C ARG A 6 -9.06 -3.82 -2.75
N CYS A 7 -8.01 -3.00 -2.75
CA CYS A 7 -7.80 -1.98 -3.76
C CYS A 7 -7.66 -2.61 -5.16
N LYS A 8 -8.19 -1.92 -6.16
CA LYS A 8 -8.08 -2.28 -7.57
C LYS A 8 -7.14 -1.31 -8.30
N PRO A 9 -6.57 -1.71 -9.44
CA PRO A 9 -5.90 -0.77 -10.33
C PRO A 9 -6.84 0.40 -10.63
N GLN A 10 -6.28 1.61 -10.71
CA GLN A 10 -6.95 2.88 -10.89
C GLN A 10 -7.71 3.42 -9.66
N ASP A 11 -7.67 2.73 -8.52
CA ASP A 11 -8.21 3.29 -7.28
C ASP A 11 -7.39 4.51 -6.83
N ILE A 12 -8.12 5.56 -6.41
CA ILE A 12 -7.56 6.77 -5.81
C ILE A 12 -7.78 6.69 -4.30
N ILE A 13 -6.70 6.77 -3.54
CA ILE A 13 -6.71 6.77 -2.08
C ILE A 13 -6.55 8.21 -1.62
N THR A 14 -7.54 8.74 -0.91
CA THR A 14 -7.55 10.12 -0.43
C THR A 14 -7.73 10.18 1.07
N VAL A 15 -7.16 11.22 1.69
CA VAL A 15 -7.43 11.56 3.09
C VAL A 15 -8.77 12.29 3.17
N ARG A 16 -9.53 12.02 4.23
CA ARG A 16 -10.75 12.77 4.52
C ARG A 16 -10.44 14.25 4.67
N ASP A 17 -11.33 15.11 4.17
CA ASP A 17 -11.17 16.57 4.25
C ASP A 17 -11.51 17.10 5.65
N GLU A 18 -10.72 16.66 6.62
CA GLU A 18 -10.77 17.08 8.01
C GLU A 18 -9.36 17.41 8.48
N GLN A 19 -9.21 18.52 9.20
CA GLN A 19 -7.90 19.01 9.61
C GLN A 19 -7.10 17.97 10.39
N GLN A 20 -7.76 17.24 11.30
CA GLN A 20 -7.11 16.20 12.11
C GLN A 20 -6.56 15.05 11.24
N SER A 21 -7.32 14.60 10.24
CA SER A 21 -6.89 13.55 9.31
C SER A 21 -5.70 14.01 8.45
N ARG A 22 -5.75 15.24 7.94
CA ARG A 22 -4.67 15.81 7.11
C ARG A 22 -3.40 16.02 7.92
N THR A 23 -3.50 16.55 9.14
CA THR A 23 -2.36 16.72 10.06
C THR A 23 -1.70 15.38 10.40
N MET A 24 -2.48 14.32 10.63
CA MET A 24 -1.92 12.99 10.90
C MET A 24 -1.07 12.48 9.73
N VAL A 25 -1.55 12.62 8.50
CA VAL A 25 -0.83 12.18 7.30
C VAL A 25 0.40 13.05 7.03
N GLN A 26 0.28 14.37 7.21
CA GLN A 26 1.41 15.30 7.07
C GLN A 26 2.54 14.93 8.04
N ASN A 27 2.24 14.75 9.33
CA ASN A 27 3.23 14.37 10.34
C ASN A 27 3.94 13.06 9.98
N TYR A 28 3.21 12.09 9.45
CA TYR A 28 3.80 10.82 9.00
C TYR A 28 4.77 11.05 7.83
N LEU A 29 4.35 11.79 6.80
CA LEU A 29 5.18 12.07 5.62
C LEU A 29 6.45 12.86 5.97
N ASP A 30 6.36 13.81 6.91
CA ASP A 30 7.50 14.61 7.37
C ASP A 30 8.50 13.81 8.22
N SER A 31 8.00 12.85 9.01
CA SER A 31 8.83 12.01 9.89
C SER A 31 9.43 10.79 9.19
N SER A 32 8.82 10.33 8.09
CA SER A 32 9.25 9.13 7.39
C SER A 32 10.51 9.40 6.55
N PRO A 33 11.54 8.54 6.62
CA PRO A 33 12.63 8.60 5.65
C PRO A 33 12.05 8.45 4.24
N HIS A 34 12.63 9.13 3.26
CA HIS A 34 12.22 8.99 1.86
C HIS A 34 12.65 7.62 1.34
N GLU A 35 11.85 6.59 1.64
CA GLU A 35 11.89 5.34 0.91
C GLU A 35 11.37 5.55 -0.51
N GLU A 36 12.03 4.89 -1.46
CA GLU A 36 11.54 4.84 -2.83
C GLU A 36 10.18 4.12 -2.85
N LEU A 37 9.16 4.84 -3.31
CA LEU A 37 7.84 4.25 -3.51
C LEU A 37 7.94 3.17 -4.61
N PRO A 38 7.30 2.01 -4.41
CA PRO A 38 7.29 0.97 -5.42
C PRO A 38 6.52 1.43 -6.66
N LYS A 39 6.96 0.99 -7.84
CA LYS A 39 6.49 1.51 -9.15
C LYS A 39 4.98 1.37 -9.41
N HIS A 40 4.30 0.43 -8.73
CA HIS A 40 2.84 0.26 -8.86
C HIS A 40 2.03 1.28 -8.06
N LEU A 41 2.67 2.16 -7.28
CA LEU A 41 2.01 3.20 -6.50
C LEU A 41 2.56 4.57 -6.87
N THR A 42 1.67 5.56 -6.89
CA THR A 42 2.03 6.97 -7.05
C THR A 42 1.47 7.76 -5.87
N LEU A 43 2.29 8.66 -5.33
CA LEU A 43 1.88 9.57 -4.25
C LEU A 43 2.03 11.02 -4.68
N HIS A 44 0.92 11.74 -4.75
CA HIS A 44 0.89 13.19 -4.89
C HIS A 44 0.90 13.84 -3.51
N ARG A 45 2.09 14.18 -3.03
CA ARG A 45 2.29 14.68 -1.65
C ARG A 45 1.50 15.95 -1.33
N PHE A 46 1.44 16.90 -2.26
CA PHE A 46 0.71 18.16 -2.04
C PHE A 46 -0.80 17.96 -1.90
N GLU A 47 -1.36 16.95 -2.55
CA GLU A 47 -2.79 16.66 -2.52
C GLU A 47 -3.17 15.59 -1.49
N TYR A 48 -2.17 14.94 -0.88
CA TYR A 48 -2.32 13.71 -0.09
C TYR A 48 -3.16 12.65 -0.81
N LYS A 49 -2.89 12.49 -2.11
CA LYS A 49 -3.55 11.49 -2.95
C LYS A 49 -2.58 10.39 -3.32
N GLY A 50 -2.97 9.15 -3.02
CA GLY A 50 -2.34 7.95 -3.52
C GLY A 50 -3.10 7.41 -4.74
N PHE A 51 -2.38 6.78 -5.65
CA PHE A 51 -2.97 6.13 -6.81
C PHE A 51 -2.37 4.73 -7.00
N VAL A 52 -3.25 3.76 -7.25
CA VAL A 52 -2.87 2.37 -7.52
C VAL A 52 -2.72 2.20 -9.04
N ASN A 53 -1.49 2.21 -9.55
CA ASN A 53 -1.23 2.16 -10.98
C ASN A 53 -1.64 0.82 -11.61
N GLN A 54 -1.28 -0.29 -10.95
CA GLN A 54 -1.40 -1.63 -11.51
C GLN A 54 -1.36 -2.71 -10.43
N ILE A 55 -1.62 -3.95 -10.85
CA ILE A 55 -1.40 -5.14 -10.02
C ILE A 55 0.11 -5.28 -9.76
N ILE A 56 0.46 -5.63 -8.51
CA ILE A 56 1.84 -5.81 -8.07
C ILE A 56 2.48 -7.07 -8.70
N ASP A 57 3.75 -6.98 -9.07
CA ASP A 57 4.59 -8.13 -9.45
C ASP A 57 5.15 -8.80 -8.18
N SER A 58 5.25 -10.13 -8.15
CA SER A 58 5.80 -10.86 -6.99
C SER A 58 7.21 -10.40 -6.60
N LYS A 59 8.00 -9.88 -7.54
CA LYS A 59 9.33 -9.32 -7.29
C LYS A 59 9.33 -8.04 -6.45
N TRP A 60 8.18 -7.35 -6.35
CA TRP A 60 8.04 -6.09 -5.61
C TRP A 60 7.47 -6.28 -4.21
N VAL A 61 7.26 -7.53 -3.79
CA VAL A 61 6.84 -7.84 -2.43
C VAL A 61 7.97 -7.49 -1.47
N GLY A 62 7.72 -6.56 -0.53
CA GLY A 62 8.69 -6.09 0.46
C GLY A 62 9.03 -7.09 1.57
N LEU A 63 8.70 -8.37 1.37
CA LEU A 63 8.93 -9.44 2.32
C LEU A 63 9.77 -10.53 1.66
N LYS A 64 10.93 -10.84 2.26
CA LYS A 64 11.77 -11.96 1.81
C LYS A 64 11.14 -13.27 2.25
N ILE A 65 10.37 -13.89 1.36
CA ILE A 65 9.64 -15.15 1.60
C ILE A 65 9.77 -16.11 0.42
N ASN A 66 9.71 -17.41 0.70
CA ASN A 66 9.53 -18.44 -0.32
C ASN A 66 8.05 -18.84 -0.37
N GLU A 67 7.34 -18.37 -1.40
CA GLU A 67 5.91 -18.61 -1.60
C GLU A 67 5.58 -20.10 -1.72
N LEU A 68 6.50 -20.92 -2.25
CA LEU A 68 6.28 -22.36 -2.46
C LEU A 68 6.09 -23.11 -1.14
N LEU A 69 6.84 -22.75 -0.09
CA LEU A 69 6.69 -23.37 1.23
C LEU A 69 5.30 -23.11 1.84
N VAL A 70 4.73 -21.93 1.57
CA VAL A 70 3.37 -21.60 2.01
C VAL A 70 2.35 -22.46 1.27
N VAL A 71 2.49 -22.62 -0.05
CA VAL A 71 1.63 -23.48 -0.86
C VAL A 71 1.69 -24.94 -0.39
N GLU A 72 2.89 -25.47 -0.16
CA GLU A 72 3.09 -26.84 0.35
C GLU A 72 2.42 -27.04 1.71
N TYR A 73 2.54 -26.09 2.63
CA TYR A 73 1.92 -26.16 3.95
C TYR A 73 0.38 -26.25 3.86
N TYR A 74 -0.24 -25.38 3.07
CA TYR A 74 -1.70 -25.36 2.92
C TYR A 74 -2.25 -26.50 2.07
N SER A 75 -1.43 -27.16 1.24
CA SER A 75 -1.86 -28.35 0.48
C SER A 75 -2.28 -29.53 1.38
N ARG A 76 -1.82 -29.55 2.63
CA ARG A 76 -2.14 -30.59 3.63
C ARG A 76 -3.38 -30.28 4.47
N GLN A 77 -3.96 -29.09 4.33
CA GLN A 77 -5.14 -28.64 5.09
C GLN A 77 -6.47 -29.06 4.44
N THR A 78 -6.50 -30.22 3.79
CA THR A 78 -7.74 -30.90 3.39
C THR A 78 -8.41 -31.56 4.58
#